data_AF-A0A7S2PNQ4-F1
#
_entry.id   AF-A0A7S2PNQ4-F1
#
_cell.length_a   1.000
_cell.length_b   1.000
_cell.length_c   1.000
_cell.angle_alpha   90.00
_cell.angle_beta   90.00
_cell.angle_gamma   90.00
#
_symmetry.space_group_name_H-M   'P 1'
#
loop_
_entity.id
_entity.type
_entity.pdbx_description
1 polymer ?
#
loop_
_entity_poly.entity_id
_entity_poly.type
_entity_poly.pdbx_seq_one_letter_code
_entity_poly.pdbx_strand_id
1 'polypeptide(L)'
;PSAPPAVKLAAQPAPVTATVTGLPSREVRRNYHKRLAAWAQRAKNYAANLTMATIELPQGGAAPLLASAGAAAQEPPPQRALSPICRLAAASVREREAARVEARLQGSAMMHYVLIARDVYVYGSLDPFTFDKMVAQRRRKMRQGNMEPTDDEVCQALVDSATRSNKAYDEAAEALGRQQATYFEETLQLCAAPLAALSLAAWAAEVLFRCRRRKVVKENCD
;
A
#
# COMPACT_ATOMS: atom_id res chain seq x y z
N PRO A 1 -47.43 29.84 27.18
CA PRO A 1 -47.33 29.09 25.90
C PRO A 1 -46.01 29.39 25.19
N SER A 2 -44.97 28.62 25.53
CA SER A 2 -43.65 28.65 24.91
C SER A 2 -43.65 27.77 23.65
N ALA A 3 -43.22 28.33 22.52
CA ALA A 3 -43.07 27.59 21.27
C ALA A 3 -41.89 26.59 21.35
N PRO A 4 -41.97 25.41 20.73
CA PRO A 4 -40.86 24.47 20.67
C PRO A 4 -39.76 24.94 19.69
N PRO A 5 -38.49 24.61 19.94
CA PRO A 5 -37.38 25.00 19.07
C PRO A 5 -37.36 24.21 17.76
N ALA A 6 -37.08 24.91 16.66
CA ALA A 6 -36.95 24.36 15.33
C ALA A 6 -35.79 23.34 15.26
N VAL A 7 -36.11 22.11 14.86
CA VAL A 7 -35.13 21.07 14.54
C VAL A 7 -34.39 21.49 13.26
N LYS A 8 -33.12 21.87 13.39
CA LYS A 8 -32.22 22.04 12.25
C LYS A 8 -32.00 20.67 11.61
N LEU A 9 -32.61 20.45 10.46
CA LEU A 9 -32.34 19.32 9.57
C LEU A 9 -30.87 19.42 9.14
N ALA A 10 -30.03 18.52 9.66
CA ALA A 10 -28.63 18.44 9.26
C ALA A 10 -28.59 18.10 7.76
N ALA A 11 -28.05 19.01 6.96
CA ALA A 11 -27.79 18.77 5.55
C ALA A 11 -26.88 17.54 5.42
N GLN A 12 -27.36 16.50 4.73
CA GLN A 12 -26.55 15.35 4.40
C GLN A 12 -25.35 15.81 3.55
N PRO A 13 -24.12 15.38 3.84
CA PRO A 13 -22.99 15.69 2.99
C PRO A 13 -23.23 15.06 1.61
N ALA A 14 -23.11 15.88 0.57
CA ALA A 14 -23.23 15.43 -0.82
C ALA A 14 -22.28 14.24 -1.08
N PRO A 15 -22.68 13.25 -1.89
CA PRO A 15 -21.82 12.12 -2.21
C PRO A 15 -20.62 12.66 -2.99
N VAL A 16 -19.45 12.64 -2.36
CA VAL A 16 -18.18 12.90 -3.04
C VAL A 16 -17.97 11.74 -3.99
N THR A 17 -18.33 11.91 -5.26
CA THR A 17 -17.97 11.01 -6.36
C THR A 17 -16.47 11.20 -6.65
N ALA A 18 -15.63 10.86 -5.68
CA ALA A 18 -14.25 10.58 -5.98
C ALA A 18 -14.25 9.36 -6.89
N THR A 19 -13.93 9.56 -8.16
CA THR A 19 -13.64 8.49 -9.11
C THR A 19 -12.40 7.75 -8.59
N VAL A 20 -12.63 6.72 -7.76
CA VAL A 20 -11.55 5.87 -7.25
C VAL A 20 -11.21 4.88 -8.36
N THR A 21 -10.20 5.22 -9.16
CA THR A 21 -9.66 4.36 -10.21
C THR A 21 -8.55 3.44 -9.66
N GLY A 22 -8.28 2.34 -10.34
CA GLY A 22 -7.14 1.46 -10.08
C GLY A 22 -7.39 0.44 -8.96
N LEU A 23 -8.63 0.03 -8.74
CA LEU A 23 -8.95 -1.01 -7.76
C LEU A 23 -8.65 -2.41 -8.30
N PRO A 24 -8.19 -3.34 -7.44
CA PRO A 24 -7.98 -4.72 -7.81
C PRO A 24 -9.30 -5.42 -8.16
N SER A 25 -9.23 -6.40 -9.08
CA SER A 25 -10.38 -7.21 -9.49
C SER A 25 -11.04 -7.90 -8.30
N ARG A 26 -12.31 -8.31 -8.46
CA ARG A 26 -13.07 -8.96 -7.40
C ARG A 26 -12.41 -10.26 -6.94
N GLU A 27 -11.83 -11.01 -7.88
CA GLU A 27 -11.10 -12.26 -7.62
C GLU A 27 -9.85 -12.01 -6.78
N VAL A 28 -9.03 -11.03 -7.16
CA VAL A 28 -7.80 -10.66 -6.43
C VAL A 28 -8.14 -10.21 -5.01
N ARG A 29 -9.18 -9.37 -4.85
CA ARG A 29 -9.67 -8.96 -3.53
C ARG A 29 -10.12 -10.15 -2.69
N ARG A 30 -10.94 -11.04 -3.25
CA ARG A 30 -11.41 -12.25 -2.55
C ARG A 30 -10.24 -13.12 -2.07
N ASN A 31 -9.24 -13.33 -2.91
CA ASN A 31 -8.04 -14.10 -2.56
C ASN A 31 -7.26 -13.44 -1.42
N TYR A 32 -7.04 -12.12 -1.51
CA TYR A 32 -6.39 -11.33 -0.47
C TYR A 32 -7.14 -11.41 0.87
N HIS A 33 -8.47 -11.25 0.88
CA HIS A 33 -9.28 -11.38 2.09
C HIS A 33 -9.26 -12.79 2.67
N LYS A 34 -9.31 -13.83 1.82
CA LYS A 34 -9.20 -15.22 2.26
C LYS A 34 -7.87 -15.47 2.98
N ARG A 35 -6.76 -14.98 2.41
CA ARG A 35 -5.43 -15.09 3.02
C ARG A 35 -5.34 -14.34 4.35
N LEU A 36 -5.84 -13.10 4.41
CA LEU A 36 -5.87 -12.33 5.66
C LEU A 36 -6.75 -12.97 6.72
N ALA A 37 -7.91 -13.50 6.37
CA ALA A 37 -8.80 -14.17 7.32
C ALA A 37 -8.17 -15.43 7.90
N ALA A 38 -7.51 -16.24 7.05
CA ALA A 38 -6.76 -17.41 7.49
C ALA A 38 -5.60 -17.02 8.43
N TRP A 39 -4.86 -15.96 8.11
CA TRP A 39 -3.82 -15.45 9.01
C TRP A 39 -4.39 -14.89 10.32
N ALA A 40 -5.49 -14.12 10.26
CA ALA A 40 -6.14 -13.56 11.45
C ALA A 40 -6.57 -14.65 12.43
N GLN A 41 -7.08 -15.78 11.93
CA GLN A 41 -7.42 -16.91 12.77
C GLN A 41 -6.17 -17.54 13.42
N ARG A 42 -5.08 -17.73 12.66
CA ARG A 42 -3.81 -18.23 13.21
C ARG A 42 -3.22 -17.27 14.25
N ALA A 43 -3.21 -15.97 13.96
CA ALA A 43 -2.71 -14.94 14.85
C ALA A 43 -3.49 -14.89 16.17
N LYS A 44 -4.82 -15.09 16.15
CA LYS A 44 -5.62 -15.21 17.39
C LYS A 44 -5.21 -16.43 18.22
N ASN A 45 -4.99 -17.57 17.59
CA ASN A 45 -4.52 -18.78 18.28
C ASN A 45 -3.14 -18.56 18.91
N TYR A 46 -2.22 -17.90 18.18
CA TYR A 46 -0.91 -17.53 18.69
C TYR A 46 -0.96 -16.48 19.80
N ALA A 47 -1.88 -15.52 19.74
CA ALA A 47 -2.08 -14.55 20.81
C ALA A 47 -2.62 -15.21 22.09
N ALA A 48 -3.48 -16.24 21.96
CA ALA A 48 -3.95 -17.03 23.08
C ALA A 48 -2.86 -17.95 23.67
N ASN A 49 -1.91 -18.40 22.83
CA ASN A 49 -0.78 -19.22 23.26
C ASN A 49 0.54 -18.73 22.64
N LEU A 50 1.16 -17.76 23.32
CA LEU A 50 2.40 -17.12 22.89
C LEU A 50 3.61 -18.06 22.81
N THR A 51 3.55 -19.20 23.52
CA THR A 51 4.62 -20.22 23.44
C THR A 51 4.63 -20.89 22.07
N MET A 52 3.45 -21.21 21.52
CA MET A 52 3.30 -21.76 20.18
C MET A 52 3.80 -20.79 19.11
N ALA A 53 3.50 -19.50 19.28
CA ALA A 53 4.00 -18.44 18.39
C ALA A 53 5.54 -18.39 18.37
N THR A 54 6.17 -18.61 19.53
CA THR A 54 7.63 -18.55 19.66
C THR A 54 8.31 -19.75 19.00
N ILE A 55 7.64 -20.91 18.97
CA ILE A 55 8.15 -22.15 18.36
C ILE A 55 7.96 -22.13 16.85
N GLU A 56 6.78 -21.70 16.37
CA GLU A 56 6.41 -21.83 14.95
C GLU A 56 6.80 -20.62 14.10
N LEU A 57 6.86 -19.41 14.68
CA LEU A 57 7.19 -18.23 13.90
C LEU A 57 8.71 -18.14 13.72
N PRO A 58 9.18 -17.92 12.48
CA PRO A 58 10.60 -17.75 12.23
C PRO A 58 11.12 -16.57 13.04
N GLN A 59 12.05 -16.88 13.96
CA GLN A 59 12.85 -15.90 14.68
C GLN A 59 13.53 -15.03 13.62
N GLY A 60 13.28 -13.71 13.67
CA GLY A 60 13.52 -12.80 12.55
C GLY A 60 14.89 -12.99 11.89
N GLY A 61 14.88 -13.62 10.71
CA GLY A 61 16.05 -13.84 9.89
C GLY A 61 15.64 -14.62 8.64
N ALA A 62 15.49 -13.89 7.53
CA ALA A 62 15.39 -14.36 6.15
C ALA A 62 14.45 -15.54 5.83
N ALA A 63 13.42 -15.28 5.02
CA ALA A 63 13.05 -16.27 4.02
C ALA A 63 14.22 -16.34 3.01
N PRO A 64 14.84 -17.50 2.76
CA PRO A 64 15.71 -17.65 1.62
C PRO A 64 14.79 -17.82 0.40
N LEU A 65 14.87 -16.91 -0.57
CA LEU A 65 14.68 -17.14 -2.00
C LEU A 65 14.59 -15.79 -2.71
N LEU A 66 15.56 -15.55 -3.61
CA LEU A 66 15.76 -14.36 -4.45
C LEU A 66 16.41 -13.13 -3.79
N ALA A 67 17.57 -13.34 -3.16
CA ALA A 67 18.61 -12.30 -3.11
C ALA A 67 19.37 -12.29 -4.45
N SER A 68 18.80 -11.66 -5.48
CA SER A 68 19.55 -11.25 -6.67
C SER A 68 19.86 -9.76 -6.59
N ALA A 69 21.16 -9.49 -6.46
CA ALA A 69 21.90 -8.28 -6.81
C ALA A 69 21.53 -6.97 -6.09
N GLY A 70 22.31 -6.61 -5.07
CA GLY A 70 22.69 -5.20 -4.86
C GLY A 70 22.35 -4.55 -3.51
N ALA A 71 21.72 -5.24 -2.56
CA ALA A 71 21.53 -4.68 -1.22
C ALA A 71 22.80 -4.88 -0.39
N ALA A 72 23.50 -3.77 -0.12
CA ALA A 72 24.60 -3.70 0.83
C ALA A 72 24.25 -4.45 2.12
N ALA A 73 25.22 -5.19 2.65
CA ALA A 73 25.15 -5.89 3.91
C ALA A 73 24.74 -4.94 5.05
N GLN A 74 23.43 -4.83 5.28
CA GLN A 74 22.89 -4.29 6.51
C GLN A 74 22.99 -5.44 7.50
N GLU A 75 23.90 -5.31 8.48
CA GLU A 75 23.95 -6.23 9.62
C GLU A 75 22.53 -6.45 10.15
N PRO A 76 22.12 -7.70 10.43
CA PRO A 76 20.83 -7.95 11.05
C PRO A 76 20.77 -7.11 12.33
N PRO A 77 19.74 -6.26 12.51
CA PRO A 77 19.66 -5.43 13.69
C PRO A 77 19.79 -6.30 14.93
N PRO A 78 20.48 -5.83 15.99
CA PRO A 78 20.73 -6.62 17.18
C PRO A 78 19.41 -7.23 17.63
N GLN A 79 19.40 -8.56 17.74
CA GLN A 79 18.27 -9.36 18.22
C GLN A 79 17.97 -8.95 19.66
N ARG A 80 17.41 -7.75 19.86
CA ARG A 80 16.75 -7.39 21.11
C ARG A 80 15.74 -8.50 21.32
N ALA A 81 15.76 -9.10 22.50
CA ALA A 81 14.82 -10.13 22.90
C ALA A 81 13.41 -9.52 22.86
N LEU A 82 12.83 -9.46 21.66
CA LEU A 82 11.51 -8.92 21.40
C LEU A 82 10.54 -9.81 22.15
N SER A 83 9.63 -9.17 22.88
CA SER A 83 8.54 -9.86 23.56
C SER A 83 7.82 -10.77 22.57
N PRO A 84 7.28 -11.91 23.03
CA PRO A 84 6.64 -12.87 22.13
C PRO A 84 5.49 -12.22 21.33
N ILE A 85 4.81 -11.21 21.89
CA ILE A 85 3.78 -10.46 21.17
C ILE A 85 4.36 -9.59 20.05
N CYS A 86 5.52 -8.96 20.25
CA CYS A 86 6.21 -8.22 19.19
C CYS A 86 6.73 -9.13 18.08
N ARG A 87 7.10 -10.38 18.38
CA ARG A 87 7.42 -11.38 17.35
C ARG A 87 6.20 -11.73 16.51
N LEU A 88 5.04 -11.93 17.16
CA LEU A 88 3.77 -12.14 16.47
C LEU A 88 3.38 -10.92 15.62
N ALA A 89 3.62 -9.71 16.12
CA ALA A 89 3.41 -8.48 15.37
C ALA A 89 4.30 -8.40 14.12
N ALA A 90 5.59 -8.71 14.25
CA ALA A 90 6.52 -8.76 13.12
C ALA A 90 6.12 -9.81 12.08
N ALA A 91 5.69 -11.00 12.51
CA ALA A 91 5.15 -12.01 11.61
C ALA A 91 3.87 -11.52 10.90
N SER A 92 2.97 -10.86 11.64
CA SER A 92 1.72 -10.34 11.08
C SER A 92 1.92 -9.23 10.05
N VAL A 93 2.90 -8.35 10.28
CA VAL A 93 3.27 -7.31 9.30
C VAL A 93 3.85 -7.95 8.04
N ARG A 94 4.76 -8.92 8.18
CA ARG A 94 5.35 -9.67 7.05
C ARG A 94 4.29 -10.41 6.23
N GLU A 95 3.35 -11.07 6.87
CA GLU A 95 2.25 -11.76 6.18
C GLU A 95 1.33 -10.80 5.43
N ARG A 96 1.02 -9.64 6.01
CA ARG A 96 0.23 -8.62 5.33
C ARG A 96 0.97 -8.05 4.12
N GLU A 97 2.27 -7.81 4.24
CA GLU A 97 3.12 -7.36 3.14
C GLU A 97 3.15 -8.40 2.02
N ALA A 98 3.42 -9.66 2.35
CA ALA A 98 3.41 -10.75 1.38
C ALA A 98 2.05 -10.90 0.68
N ALA A 99 0.94 -10.77 1.42
CA ALA A 99 -0.41 -10.79 0.84
C ALA A 99 -0.64 -9.62 -0.14
N ARG A 100 -0.10 -8.42 0.16
CA ARG A 100 -0.20 -7.26 -0.76
C ARG A 100 0.65 -7.47 -2.02
N VAL A 101 1.87 -7.99 -1.87
CA VAL A 101 2.75 -8.30 -3.01
C VAL A 101 2.11 -9.33 -3.92
N GLU A 102 1.59 -10.42 -3.36
CA GLU A 102 0.88 -11.45 -4.12
C GLU A 102 -0.35 -10.89 -4.84
N ALA A 103 -1.18 -10.08 -4.15
CA ALA A 103 -2.35 -9.44 -4.76
C ALA A 103 -1.96 -8.50 -5.91
N ARG A 104 -0.85 -7.76 -5.78
CA ARG A 104 -0.32 -6.89 -6.85
C ARG A 104 0.13 -7.71 -8.06
N LEU A 105 0.84 -8.82 -7.83
CA LEU A 105 1.33 -9.72 -8.88
C LEU A 105 0.19 -10.48 -9.59
N GLN A 106 -0.87 -10.85 -8.88
CA GLN A 106 -2.06 -11.47 -9.47
C GLN A 106 -2.82 -10.51 -10.42
N GLY A 107 -2.73 -9.20 -10.19
CA GLY A 107 -3.28 -8.19 -11.09
C GLY A 107 -2.40 -8.00 -12.33
N SER A 108 -1.20 -7.42 -12.16
CA SER A 108 -0.18 -7.37 -13.20
C SER A 108 1.20 -7.00 -12.63
N ALA A 109 2.26 -7.53 -13.24
CA ALA A 109 3.63 -7.19 -12.86
C ALA A 109 3.95 -5.69 -13.09
N MET A 110 3.41 -5.08 -14.14
CA MET A 110 3.60 -3.65 -14.41
C MET A 110 2.99 -2.78 -13.31
N MET A 111 1.76 -3.09 -12.88
CA MET A 111 1.09 -2.35 -11.80
C MET A 111 1.85 -2.48 -10.47
N HIS A 112 2.48 -3.63 -10.22
CA HIS A 112 3.35 -3.80 -9.06
C HIS A 112 4.49 -2.78 -9.03
N TYR A 113 5.19 -2.57 -10.14
CA TYR A 113 6.26 -1.56 -10.23
C TYR A 113 5.73 -0.13 -10.11
N VAL A 114 4.60 0.19 -10.74
CA VAL A 114 3.97 1.52 -10.61
C VAL A 114 3.61 1.81 -9.15
N LEU A 115 3.06 0.82 -8.44
CA LEU A 115 2.73 0.96 -7.02
C LEU A 115 3.97 1.07 -6.14
N ILE A 116 5.08 0.38 -6.47
CA ILE A 116 6.36 0.58 -5.78
C ILE A 116 6.85 2.02 -5.99
N ALA A 117 6.85 2.52 -7.22
CA ALA A 117 7.28 3.89 -7.51
C ALA A 117 6.42 4.93 -6.77
N ARG A 118 5.10 4.72 -6.72
CA ARG A 118 4.18 5.52 -5.91
C ARG A 118 4.52 5.45 -4.42
N ASP A 119 4.75 4.24 -3.89
CA ASP A 119 5.07 4.04 -2.47
C ASP A 119 6.39 4.76 -2.11
N VAL A 120 7.40 4.72 -2.98
CA VAL A 120 8.65 5.49 -2.82
C VAL A 120 8.38 7.00 -2.83
N TYR A 121 7.56 7.48 -3.76
CA TYR A 121 7.23 8.90 -3.86
C TYR A 121 6.44 9.41 -2.63
N VAL A 122 5.45 8.64 -2.16
CA VAL A 122 4.56 9.03 -1.05
C VAL A 122 5.24 8.86 0.31
N TYR A 123 5.98 7.76 0.50
CA TYR A 123 6.56 7.40 1.79
C TYR A 123 8.06 7.69 1.90
N GLY A 124 8.72 8.11 0.80
CA GLY A 124 10.14 8.48 0.79
C GLY A 124 11.10 7.30 1.01
N SER A 125 10.66 6.05 0.88
CA SER A 125 11.51 4.88 1.08
C SER A 125 11.04 3.68 0.26
N LEU A 126 11.99 2.83 -0.16
CA LEU A 126 11.72 1.59 -0.88
C LEU A 126 11.01 0.55 -0.02
N ASP A 127 11.26 0.55 1.30
CA ASP A 127 10.66 -0.38 2.25
C ASP A 127 9.81 0.35 3.32
N PRO A 128 8.62 0.88 2.97
CA PRO A 128 7.77 1.59 3.93
C PRO A 128 7.11 0.64 4.93
N PHE A 129 7.04 -0.66 4.66
CA PHE A 129 6.31 -1.65 5.45
C PHE A 129 7.20 -2.48 6.40
N THR A 130 8.41 -2.01 6.68
CA THR A 130 9.27 -2.64 7.71
C THR A 130 8.64 -2.56 9.09
N PHE A 131 8.89 -3.60 9.91
CA PHE A 131 8.34 -3.69 11.26
C PHE A 131 8.67 -2.46 12.11
N ASP A 132 9.93 -1.99 12.08
CA ASP A 132 10.38 -0.85 12.87
C ASP A 132 9.66 0.45 12.50
N LYS A 133 9.46 0.70 11.20
CA LYS A 133 8.70 1.87 10.73
C LYS A 133 7.23 1.79 11.14
N MET A 134 6.63 0.61 11.05
CA MET A 134 5.24 0.37 11.48
C MET A 134 5.07 0.56 12.99
N VAL A 135 6.02 0.08 13.81
CA VAL A 135 6.07 0.30 15.26
C VAL A 135 6.22 1.78 15.58
N ALA A 136 7.18 2.47 14.96
CA ALA A 136 7.42 3.89 15.18
C ALA A 136 6.19 4.74 14.79
N GLN A 137 5.59 4.46 13.64
CA GLN A 137 4.37 5.12 13.18
C GLN A 137 3.20 4.86 14.12
N ARG A 138 3.03 3.62 14.59
CA ARG A 138 1.94 3.26 15.51
C ARG A 138 2.12 3.89 16.88
N ARG A 139 3.35 3.88 17.42
CA ARG A 139 3.70 4.58 18.67
C ARG A 139 3.41 6.07 18.57
N ARG A 140 3.77 6.71 17.45
CA ARG A 140 3.45 8.12 17.19
C ARG A 140 1.94 8.39 17.19
N LYS A 141 1.13 7.51 16.59
CA LYS A 141 -0.34 7.62 16.60
C LYS A 141 -0.94 7.44 17.99
N MET A 142 -0.41 6.53 18.81
CA MET A 142 -0.90 6.32 20.18
C MET A 142 -0.52 7.45 21.13
N ARG A 143 0.67 8.04 20.97
CA ARG A 143 1.11 9.21 21.74
C ARG A 143 0.22 10.44 21.54
N GLN A 144 -0.51 10.54 20.41
CA GLN A 144 -1.50 11.59 20.20
C GLN A 144 -2.69 11.51 21.19
N GLY A 145 -2.88 10.37 21.86
CA GLY A 145 -3.90 10.16 22.89
C GLY A 145 -3.45 10.46 24.33
N ASN A 146 -2.35 11.19 24.54
CA ASN A 146 -1.81 11.57 25.86
C ASN A 146 -1.34 10.43 26.79
N MET A 147 -1.19 9.20 26.29
CA MET A 147 -0.56 8.10 27.04
C MET A 147 0.71 7.65 26.33
N GLU A 148 1.75 7.34 27.10
CA GLU A 148 2.94 6.68 26.57
C GLU A 148 2.65 5.17 26.51
N PRO A 149 2.48 4.59 25.29
CA PRO A 149 2.08 3.20 25.17
C PRO A 149 3.27 2.28 25.45
N THR A 150 2.99 1.15 26.11
CA THR A 150 4.01 0.12 26.31
C THR A 150 4.35 -0.59 24.99
N ASP A 151 5.54 -1.17 24.89
CA ASP A 151 5.97 -1.87 23.67
C ASP A 151 4.99 -3.01 23.29
N ASP A 152 4.48 -3.72 24.30
CA ASP A 152 3.51 -4.81 24.12
C ASP A 152 2.15 -4.31 23.62
N GLU A 153 1.66 -3.17 24.12
CA GLU A 153 0.45 -2.52 23.60
C GLU A 153 0.61 -2.08 22.14
N VAL A 154 1.78 -1.54 21.79
CA VAL A 154 2.11 -1.17 20.40
C VAL A 154 2.09 -2.39 19.49
N CYS A 155 2.70 -3.48 19.94
CA CYS A 155 2.77 -4.72 19.19
C CYS A 155 1.41 -5.41 19.07
N GLN A 156 0.62 -5.46 20.14
CA GLN A 156 -0.75 -5.98 20.11
C GLN A 156 -1.62 -5.18 19.14
N ALA A 157 -1.60 -3.86 19.24
CA ALA A 157 -2.35 -3.00 18.33
C ALA A 157 -1.89 -3.13 16.87
N LEU A 158 -0.60 -3.45 16.65
CA LEU A 158 -0.09 -3.78 15.31
C LEU A 158 -0.67 -5.09 14.78
N VAL A 159 -0.70 -6.16 15.58
CA VAL A 159 -1.31 -7.45 15.21
C VAL A 159 -2.78 -7.23 14.81
N ASP A 160 -3.54 -6.52 15.64
CA ASP A 160 -4.95 -6.22 15.38
C ASP A 160 -5.13 -5.40 14.09
N SER A 161 -4.27 -4.41 13.89
CA SER A 161 -4.32 -3.60 12.68
C SER A 161 -3.91 -4.36 11.42
N ALA A 162 -2.98 -5.32 11.54
CA ALA A 162 -2.46 -6.11 10.45
C ALA A 162 -3.46 -7.16 9.95
N THR A 163 -4.23 -7.73 10.87
CA THR A 163 -5.24 -8.75 10.59
C THR A 163 -6.57 -8.18 10.12
N ARG A 164 -6.85 -6.90 10.38
CA ARG A 164 -8.09 -6.23 9.95
C ARG A 164 -8.01 -5.71 8.52
N SER A 165 -9.03 -6.02 7.70
CA SER A 165 -9.24 -5.32 6.43
C SER A 165 -9.78 -3.90 6.66
N ASN A 166 -9.49 -3.00 5.72
CA ASN A 166 -9.97 -1.62 5.82
C ASN A 166 -11.39 -1.56 5.25
N LYS A 167 -12.41 -1.58 6.12
CA LYS A 167 -13.83 -1.57 5.72
C LYS A 167 -14.18 -0.43 4.75
N ALA A 168 -13.64 0.77 4.97
CA ALA A 168 -13.90 1.91 4.09
C ALA A 168 -13.37 1.67 2.66
N TYR A 169 -12.24 0.97 2.54
CA TYR A 169 -11.70 0.57 1.24
C TYR A 169 -12.55 -0.54 0.60
N ASP A 170 -12.98 -1.51 1.42
CA ASP A 170 -13.82 -2.64 0.97
C ASP A 170 -15.16 -2.12 0.42
N GLU A 171 -15.83 -1.20 1.14
CA GLU A 171 -17.08 -0.55 0.74
C GLU A 171 -16.93 0.27 -0.55
N ALA A 172 -15.87 1.09 -0.65
CA ALA A 172 -15.57 1.84 -1.87
C ALA A 172 -15.37 0.89 -3.07
N ALA A 173 -14.65 -0.20 -2.85
CA ALA A 173 -14.36 -1.15 -3.92
C ALA A 173 -15.56 -2.02 -4.31
N GLU A 174 -16.50 -2.27 -3.39
CA GLU A 174 -17.80 -2.86 -3.72
C GLU A 174 -18.68 -1.89 -4.51
N ALA A 175 -18.70 -0.60 -4.15
CA ALA A 175 -19.47 0.42 -4.86
C ALA A 175 -19.03 0.53 -6.33
N LEU A 176 -17.72 0.53 -6.60
CA LEU A 176 -17.17 0.51 -7.96
C LEU A 176 -17.40 -0.82 -8.70
N GLY A 177 -17.32 -1.95 -7.98
CA GLY A 177 -17.61 -3.25 -8.57
C GLY A 177 -19.04 -3.37 -9.14
N ARG A 178 -20.00 -2.61 -8.58
CA ARG A 178 -21.37 -2.53 -9.12
C ARG A 178 -21.47 -1.74 -10.42
N GLN A 179 -20.54 -0.82 -10.67
CA GLN A 179 -20.53 0.03 -11.87
C GLN A 179 -19.90 -0.66 -13.10
N GLN A 180 -19.39 -1.88 -12.97
CA GLN A 180 -18.80 -2.68 -14.05
C GLN A 180 -17.72 -1.97 -14.89
N ALA A 181 -17.09 -0.89 -14.39
CA ALA A 181 -15.91 -0.33 -15.03
C ALA A 181 -14.87 -1.44 -15.09
N THR A 182 -14.60 -1.93 -16.31
CA THR A 182 -13.66 -3.04 -16.47
C THR A 182 -12.26 -2.52 -16.19
N TYR A 183 -11.50 -3.25 -15.38
CA TYR A 183 -10.11 -2.92 -15.03
C TYR A 183 -9.26 -2.60 -16.28
N PHE A 184 -9.61 -3.21 -17.42
CA PHE A 184 -9.02 -2.95 -18.72
C PHE A 184 -9.20 -1.50 -19.19
N GLU A 185 -10.41 -0.94 -19.07
CA GLU A 185 -10.72 0.43 -19.50
C GLU A 185 -9.99 1.47 -18.63
N GLU A 186 -9.95 1.26 -17.31
CA GLU A 186 -9.19 2.13 -16.41
C GLU A 186 -7.68 2.07 -16.72
N THR A 187 -7.15 0.87 -16.98
CA THR A 187 -5.73 0.70 -17.33
C THR A 187 -5.40 1.37 -18.67
N LEU A 188 -6.28 1.23 -19.66
CA LEU A 188 -6.16 1.91 -20.94
C LEU A 188 -6.14 3.42 -20.77
N GLN A 189 -7.05 3.99 -19.99
CA GLN A 189 -7.07 5.44 -19.73
C GLN A 189 -5.81 5.91 -19.00
N LEU A 190 -5.36 5.15 -17.99
CA LEU A 190 -4.17 5.50 -17.21
C LEU A 190 -2.89 5.44 -18.06
N CYS A 191 -2.79 4.52 -19.01
CA CYS A 191 -1.65 4.39 -19.91
C CYS A 191 -1.74 5.28 -21.16
N ALA A 192 -2.94 5.57 -21.65
CA ALA A 192 -3.13 6.37 -22.86
C ALA A 192 -2.61 7.79 -22.70
N ALA A 193 -2.90 8.45 -21.57
CA ALA A 193 -2.45 9.82 -21.31
C ALA A 193 -0.91 9.97 -21.31
N PRO A 194 -0.13 9.19 -20.55
CA PRO A 194 1.33 9.30 -20.59
C PRO A 194 1.92 8.88 -21.94
N LEU A 195 1.36 7.86 -22.61
CA LEU A 195 1.82 7.49 -23.96
C LEU A 195 1.57 8.60 -24.99
N ALA A 196 0.41 9.26 -24.92
CA ALA A 196 0.10 10.41 -25.77
C ALA A 196 1.05 11.58 -25.48
N ALA A 197 1.33 11.86 -24.20
CA ALA A 197 2.28 12.91 -23.80
C ALA A 197 3.70 12.63 -24.31
N LEU A 198 4.19 11.40 -24.19
CA LEU A 198 5.50 10.98 -24.70
C LEU A 198 5.56 11.08 -26.24
N SER A 199 4.49 10.68 -26.93
CA SER A 199 4.40 10.78 -28.38
C SER A 199 4.44 12.24 -28.85
N LEU A 200 3.70 13.13 -28.17
CA LEU A 200 3.74 14.57 -28.45
C LEU A 200 5.12 15.18 -28.18
N ALA A 201 5.78 14.79 -27.09
CA ALA A 201 7.13 15.25 -26.78
C ALA A 201 8.16 14.81 -27.83
N ALA A 202 8.08 13.55 -28.29
CA ALA A 202 8.93 13.03 -29.35
C ALA A 202 8.70 13.77 -30.68
N TRP A 203 7.44 14.00 -31.04
CA TRP A 203 7.08 14.78 -32.23
C TRP A 203 7.60 16.21 -32.17
N ALA A 204 7.42 16.90 -31.03
CA ALA A 204 7.93 18.25 -30.83
C ALA A 204 9.47 18.31 -30.93
N ALA A 205 10.17 17.33 -30.38
CA ALA A 205 11.63 17.22 -30.48
C ALA A 205 12.08 17.04 -31.95
N GLU A 206 11.39 16.21 -32.73
CA GLU A 206 11.68 16.02 -34.15
C GLU A 206 11.49 17.31 -34.96
N VAL A 207 10.37 18.02 -34.73
CA VAL A 207 10.09 19.31 -35.38
C VAL A 207 11.17 20.34 -35.05
N LEU A 208 11.55 20.47 -33.78
CA LEU A 208 12.61 21.38 -33.35
C LEU A 208 13.96 21.04 -34.00
N PHE A 209 14.30 19.75 -34.09
CA PHE A 209 15.54 19.29 -34.73
C PHE A 209 15.55 19.61 -36.23
N ARG A 210 14.43 19.40 -36.93
CA ARG A 210 14.27 19.77 -38.34
C ARG A 210 14.39 21.29 -38.55
N CYS A 211 13.79 22.10 -37.69
CA CYS A 211 13.91 23.56 -37.74
C CYS A 211 15.35 24.04 -37.51
N ARG A 212 16.06 23.45 -36.53
CA ARG A 212 17.48 23.77 -36.30
C ARG A 212 18.35 23.42 -37.49
N ARG A 213 18.16 22.23 -38.09
CA ARG A 213 18.89 21.85 -39.32
C ARG A 213 18.66 22.84 -40.46
N ARG A 214 17.42 23.29 -40.68
CA ARG A 214 17.11 24.29 -41.71
C ARG A 214 17.79 25.63 -41.46
N LYS A 215 17.87 26.09 -40.21
CA LYS A 215 18.58 27.33 -39.86
C LYS A 215 20.08 27.24 -40.17
N VAL A 216 20.73 26.14 -39.76
CA VAL A 216 22.17 25.92 -40.02
C VAL A 216 22.46 25.85 -41.52
N VAL A 217 21.61 25.18 -42.31
CA VAL A 217 21.78 25.15 -43.79
C VAL A 217 21.62 26.55 -44.39
N LYS A 218 20.74 27.39 -43.84
CA LYS A 218 20.56 28.77 -44.33
C LYS A 218 21.76 29.66 -44.00
N GLU A 219 22.31 29.56 -42.79
CA GLU A 219 23.50 30.33 -42.37
C GLU A 219 24.78 29.94 -43.11
N ASN A 220 24.88 28.72 -43.66
CA ASN A 220 26.06 28.27 -44.41
C ASN A 220 26.02 28.60 -45.92
N CYS A 221 24.91 29.15 -46.44
CA CYS A 221 24.75 29.48 -47.86
C CYS A 221 24.78 30.99 -48.17
N ASP A 222 24.83 31.83 -47.13
CA ASP A 222 25.05 33.28 -47.21
C ASP A 222 26.55 33.58 -46.98
#